data_AF-A0AAP8N565-F1
#
_entry.id   AF-A0AAP8N565-F1
#
_cell.length_a   1.000
_cell.length_b   1.000
_cell.length_c   1.000
_cell.angle_alpha   90.00
_cell.angle_beta   90.00
_cell.angle_gamma   90.00
#
_symmetry.space_group_name_H-M   'P 1'
#
loop_
_entity.id
_entity.type
_entity.pdbx_description
1 polymer ?
#
loop_
_entity_poly.entity_id
_entity_poly.type
_entity_poly.pdbx_seq_one_letter_code
_entity_poly.pdbx_strand_id
1 'polypeptide(L)' 'PYVIFPDSTLLEMLRSQPTSLAEMATVSGVGARKLERYGEAFLEVLGGQVEAPKVVADVRHELITLARAGMTPLQ' A
#
# COMPACT_ATOMS: atom_id res chain seq x y z
N PRO A 1 7.24 10.77 13.18
CA PRO A 1 6.79 9.81 12.14
C PRO A 1 5.47 9.14 12.55
N TYR A 2 4.40 9.34 11.79
CA TYR A 2 3.10 8.69 12.05
C TYR A 2 3.08 7.36 11.30
N VAL A 3 3.06 6.24 12.02
CA VAL A 3 3.12 4.88 11.46
C VAL A 3 1.94 4.07 11.98
N ILE A 4 1.11 3.56 11.08
CA ILE A 4 -0.03 2.71 11.44
C ILE A 4 0.44 1.27 11.68
N PHE A 5 1.18 0.72 10.71
CA PHE A 5 1.82 -0.59 10.80
C PHE A 5 3.32 -0.43 10.56
N PRO A 6 4.18 -0.96 11.45
CA PRO A 6 5.61 -1.01 11.16
C PRO A 6 5.90 -2.00 10.02
N ASP A 7 7.04 -1.85 9.36
CA ASP A 7 7.45 -2.70 8.24
C ASP A 7 7.42 -4.20 8.60
N SER A 8 7.79 -4.56 9.83
CA SER A 8 7.73 -5.95 10.30
C SER A 8 6.33 -6.54 10.22
N THR A 9 5.31 -5.76 10.60
CA THR A 9 3.91 -6.19 10.54
C THR A 9 3.43 -6.30 9.09
N LEU A 10 3.81 -5.34 8.23
CA LEU A 10 3.47 -5.39 6.81
C LEU A 10 4.09 -6.61 6.12
N LEU A 11 5.36 -6.90 6.40
CA LEU A 11 6.04 -8.09 5.88
C LEU A 11 5.40 -9.38 6.37
N GLU A 12 4.93 -9.42 7.62
CA GLU A 12 4.21 -10.57 8.15
C GLU A 12 2.85 -10.76 7.46
N MET A 13 2.07 -9.69 7.26
CA MET A 13 0.82 -9.75 6.49
C MET A 13 1.02 -10.29 5.08
N LEU A 14 2.11 -9.88 4.40
CA LEU A 14 2.44 -10.37 3.07
C LEU A 14 2.80 -11.87 3.05
N ARG A 15 3.36 -12.39 4.15
CA ARG A 15 3.70 -13.81 4.28
C ARG A 15 2.49 -14.66 4.64
N SER A 16 1.63 -14.18 5.55
CA SER A 16 0.46 -14.92 6.01
C SER A 16 -0.73 -14.83 5.06
N GLN A 17 -0.80 -13.78 4.23
CA GLN A 17 -1.88 -13.54 3.28
C GLN A 17 -3.28 -13.76 3.89
N PRO A 18 -3.62 -13.05 4.99
CA PRO A 18 -4.88 -13.28 5.67
C PRO A 18 -6.05 -12.99 4.75
N THR A 19 -7.04 -13.89 4.74
CA THR A 19 -8.26 -13.76 3.93
C THR A 19 -9.48 -13.32 4.75
N SER A 20 -9.31 -13.21 6.07
CA SER A 20 -10.36 -12.84 7.01
C SER A 20 -9.83 -11.95 8.13
N LEU A 21 -10.73 -11.21 8.79
CA LEU A 21 -10.37 -10.37 9.94
C LEU A 21 -9.81 -11.19 11.09
N ALA A 22 -10.31 -12.41 11.28
CA ALA A 22 -9.83 -13.32 12.32
C ALA A 22 -8.38 -13.73 12.05
N GLU A 23 -8.04 -14.08 10.81
CA GLU A 23 -6.66 -14.40 10.43
C GLU A 23 -5.76 -13.16 10.54
N MET A 24 -6.24 -11.99 10.12
CA MET A 24 -5.48 -10.75 10.24
C MET A 24 -5.22 -10.36 11.70
N ALA A 25 -6.12 -10.73 12.63
CA ALA A 25 -5.92 -10.52 14.07
C ALA A 25 -4.78 -11.37 14.66
N THR A 26 -4.38 -12.45 13.99
CA THR A 26 -3.25 -13.28 14.42
C THR A 26 -1.89 -12.66 14.08
N VAL A 27 -1.88 -11.62 13.23
CA VAL A 27 -0.66 -10.97 12.78
C VAL A 27 -0.06 -10.09 13.87
N SER A 28 1.23 -10.26 14.13
CA SER A 28 1.97 -9.50 15.14
C SER A 28 1.96 -8.00 14.82
N GLY A 29 1.49 -7.20 15.77
CA GLY A 29 1.35 -5.75 15.64
C GLY A 29 -0.01 -5.26 15.13
N VAL A 30 -0.96 -6.19 14.88
CA VAL A 30 -2.38 -5.91 14.61
C VAL A 30 -3.20 -6.06 15.89
N GLY A 31 -3.37 -4.96 16.63
CA GLY A 31 -4.29 -4.92 17.77
C GLY A 31 -5.73 -4.68 17.34
N ALA A 32 -6.69 -4.94 18.24
CA ALA A 32 -8.13 -4.80 18.01
C ALA A 32 -8.51 -3.47 17.35
N ARG A 33 -8.04 -2.33 17.90
CA ARG A 33 -8.34 -1.00 17.35
C ARG A 33 -7.84 -0.79 15.92
N LYS A 34 -6.70 -1.41 15.55
CA LYS A 34 -6.17 -1.33 14.19
C LYS A 34 -6.98 -2.22 13.25
N LEU A 35 -7.35 -3.41 13.72
CA LEU A 35 -8.19 -4.35 12.98
C LEU A 35 -9.57 -3.74 12.67
N GLU A 36 -10.22 -3.15 13.67
CA GLU A 36 -11.51 -2.46 13.51
C GLU A 36 -11.43 -1.29 12.52
N ARG A 37 -10.32 -0.55 12.51
CA ARG A 37 -10.20 0.66 11.70
C ARG A 37 -9.68 0.42 10.29
N TYR A 38 -8.83 -0.59 10.10
CA TYR A 38 -8.09 -0.80 8.85
C TYR A 38 -8.23 -2.21 8.27
N GLY A 39 -8.84 -3.15 9.00
CA GLY A 39 -8.87 -4.55 8.62
C GLY A 39 -9.53 -4.80 7.27
N GLU A 40 -10.75 -4.29 7.08
CA GLU A 40 -11.48 -4.47 5.81
C GLU A 40 -10.70 -3.89 4.62
N ALA A 41 -10.26 -2.64 4.73
CA ALA A 41 -9.50 -1.97 3.67
C ALA A 41 -8.21 -2.74 3.29
N PHE A 42 -7.52 -3.34 4.26
CA PHE A 42 -6.33 -4.15 3.98
C PHE A 42 -6.68 -5.49 3.34
N LEU A 43 -7.76 -6.15 3.76
CA LEU A 43 -8.23 -7.40 3.14
C LEU A 43 -8.63 -7.17 1.68
N GLU A 44 -9.27 -6.06 1.35
CA GLU A 44 -9.62 -5.72 -0.03
C GLU A 44 -8.37 -5.54 -0.91
N VAL A 45 -7.31 -4.90 -0.37
CA VAL A 45 -6.04 -4.74 -1.07
C VAL A 45 -5.31 -6.08 -1.23
N LEU A 46 -5.26 -6.91 -0.18
CA LEU A 46 -4.62 -8.22 -0.20
C LEU A 46 -5.33 -9.21 -1.13
N GLY A 47 -6.66 -9.14 -1.22
CA GLY A 47 -7.45 -9.90 -2.19
C GLY A 47 -7.26 -9.45 -3.63
N GLY A 48 -6.68 -8.27 -3.86
CA GLY A 48 -6.52 -7.67 -5.19
C GLY A 48 -7.82 -7.07 -5.73
N GLN A 49 -8.75 -6.72 -4.86
CA GLN A 49 -10.08 -6.18 -5.22
C GLN A 49 -10.02 -4.68 -5.42
N VAL A 50 -9.01 -4.05 -4.83
CA VAL A 50 -8.63 -2.67 -5.10
C VAL A 50 -7.41 -2.70 -6.01
N GLU A 51 -7.51 -2.12 -7.20
CA GLU A 51 -6.32 -1.86 -8.02
C GLU A 51 -5.43 -0.92 -7.22
N ALA A 52 -4.23 -1.38 -6.83
CA ALA A 52 -3.29 -0.54 -6.10
C ALA A 52 -3.16 0.77 -6.86
N PRO A 53 -3.36 1.95 -6.22
CA PRO A 53 -3.26 3.21 -6.91
C PRO A 53 -1.90 3.21 -7.60
N LYS A 54 -1.91 3.24 -8.94
CA LYS A 54 -0.69 3.28 -9.74
C LYS A 54 0.12 4.41 -9.16
N VAL A 55 1.17 4.05 -8.41
CA VAL A 55 2.02 5.01 -7.72
C VAL A 55 2.37 6.02 -8.78
N VAL A 56 1.84 7.24 -8.62
CA VAL A 56 2.07 8.34 -9.53
C VAL A 56 3.56 8.33 -9.76
N ALA A 57 3.95 7.88 -10.95
CA ALA A 57 5.33 7.63 -11.27
C ALA A 57 5.95 9.01 -11.25
N ASP A 58 6.52 9.33 -10.08
CA ASP A 58 7.57 10.30 -9.81
C ASP A 58 7.54 11.42 -10.86
N VAL A 59 7.05 12.62 -10.54
CA VAL A 59 7.07 13.78 -11.47
C VAL A 59 8.44 13.92 -12.17
N ARG A 60 9.53 13.46 -11.51
CA ARG A 60 10.87 13.23 -12.08
C ARG A 60 10.94 12.23 -13.25
N HIS A 61 10.30 11.06 -13.19
CA HIS A 61 10.18 10.12 -14.32
C HIS A 61 9.43 10.72 -15.51
N GLU A 62 8.37 11.50 -15.27
CA GLU A 62 7.62 12.16 -16.33
C GLU A 62 8.47 13.25 -17.01
N LEU A 63 9.18 14.07 -16.22
CA LEU A 63 10.15 15.05 -16.70
C LEU A 63 11.31 14.43 -17.50
N ILE A 64 11.87 13.31 -17.04
CA ILE A 64 12.94 12.60 -17.76
C ILE A 64 12.43 12.03 -19.08
N THR A 65 11.19 11.53 -19.11
CA THR A 65 10.57 10.99 -20.32
C THR A 65 10.29 12.10 -21.34
N LEU A 66 9.74 13.24 -20.89
CA LEU A 66 9.49 14.42 -21.73
C LEU A 66 10.80 15.04 -22.25
N ALA A 67 11.82 15.18 -21.40
CA ALA A 67 13.13 15.70 -21.77
C ALA A 67 13.82 14.80 -22.82
N ARG A 68 13.71 13.47 -22.69
CA ARG A 68 14.23 12.51 -23.69
C ARG A 68 13.43 12.51 -24.99
N ALA A 69 12.14 12.84 -24.93
CA ALA A 69 11.29 13.02 -26.10
C ALA A 69 11.44 14.40 -26.76
N GLY A 70 12.31 15.28 -26.24
CA GLY A 70 12.58 16.61 -26.80
C GLY A 70 11.45 17.62 -26.58
N MET A 71 10.47 17.31 -25.72
CA MET A 71 9.34 18.19 -25.41
C MET A 71 9.58 18.91 -24.09
N THR A 72 9.67 20.25 -24.12
CA THR A 72 9.66 21.08 -22.91
C THR A 72 8.22 21.24 -22.40
N PRO A 73 7.96 21.22 -21.08
CA PRO A 73 6.61 21.46 -20.56
C PRO A 73 6.13 22.85 -21.00
N LEU A 74 4.88 22.95 -21.45
CA LEU A 74 4.24 24.23 -21.80
C LEU A 74 4.36 25.20 -20.62
N GLN A 75 4.98 26.36 -20.87
CA GLN A 75 4.88 27.54 -20.00
C GLN A 75 3.47 28.13 -20.06
#